data_AF-M2YFN1-F1
#
_entry.id   AF-M2YFN1-F1
#
_cell.length_a   1.000
_cell.length_b   1.000
_cell.length_c   1.000
_cell.angle_alpha   90.00
_cell.angle_beta   90.00
_cell.angle_gamma   90.00
#
_symmetry.space_group_name_H-M   'P 1'
#
loop_
_entity.id
_entity.type
_entity.pdbx_description
1 polymer ?
#
loop_
_entity_poly.entity_id
_entity_poly.type
_entity_poly.pdbx_seq_one_letter_code
_entity_poly.pdbx_strand_id
1 'polypeptide(L)'
;MDHHVIPASSGSTGVDIALVLLRLGLLLTTAFLAGTGILRPLVGELPLRLHLTIAALGGVSAALAAASTFATDVNVIALIVHLVLALAVPVLVRRPTAGRWASLALAALVVLETSLGRTGVEFAIDTVYVAAAALWFGVTVLSGWIPADQWRQTNFRLGPLSLTLGGLLVVAGAVQLFSSGLGFDRRIYGTLFGLTLLAIALLPVAATVVAGFFFSGKESTRSYRLGAAAVAVGFVAWSALAAIPKPPELPIPGVALLADASLGEQGFPVLVSPQRPGKNLVHFPASAGEELSAGIEGGLIGKAIVRPGAEGTWAEIDLPKGRSDLIIGRGEEKTTIEVDAGEEQGPVIADTDAPECASAALGGLIADRREVLTSCPADALSSEDSGSLVKLVEFLAGRKPSALTLVEDTSPRGVAAAKLVRETAARSGLPVQAEAGPNTALIVVSGWAGGYTAMTRAAESQRLKPTHQYGLYLAPWLLNGPIVNSVASSSVPLRFDPREQVAVSFAVAAGNAFGGESPTLGGFRSWLGDQGRSIDGDVQIFAAAQVNAMPMYPGEPHAVGMIADRNYAGQWIPDGTIVPVSTVPR
;
A
#
# COMPACT_ATOMS: atom_id res chain seq x y z
N MET A 1 1.23 -9.38 23.83
CA MET A 1 1.73 -8.16 23.18
C MET A 1 0.71 -7.89 22.12
N ASP A 2 -0.32 -7.15 22.51
CA ASP A 2 -1.60 -7.14 21.81
C ASP A 2 -1.57 -6.01 20.80
N HIS A 3 -1.39 -6.37 19.53
CA HIS A 3 -1.53 -5.46 18.42
C HIS A 3 -3.03 -5.27 18.17
N HIS A 4 -3.53 -4.07 18.48
CA HIS A 4 -4.87 -3.67 18.10
C HIS A 4 -5.00 -3.72 16.57
N VAL A 5 -5.83 -4.65 16.12
CA VAL A 5 -6.36 -4.74 14.77
C VAL A 5 -7.12 -3.45 14.48
N ILE A 6 -6.69 -2.69 13.48
CA ILE A 6 -7.51 -1.63 12.88
C ILE A 6 -8.57 -2.36 12.05
N PRO A 7 -9.87 -2.23 12.37
CA PRO A 7 -10.90 -2.82 11.52
C PRO A 7 -10.86 -2.14 10.15
N ALA A 8 -10.79 -2.96 9.10
CA ALA A 8 -11.09 -2.52 7.75
C ALA A 8 -12.52 -1.99 7.74
N SER A 9 -12.67 -0.68 7.58
CA SER A 9 -13.97 -0.03 7.43
C SER A 9 -14.54 -0.40 6.07
N SER A 10 -15.41 -1.40 6.05
CA SER A 10 -16.41 -1.58 5.01
C SER A 10 -17.44 -0.43 5.11
N GLY A 11 -17.60 0.34 4.03
CA GLY A 11 -18.75 1.23 3.83
C GLY A 11 -18.48 2.72 4.04
N SER A 12 -18.71 3.51 2.98
CA SER A 12 -18.71 4.98 2.94
C SER A 12 -17.35 5.65 3.19
N THR A 13 -16.51 5.78 2.15
CA THR A 13 -15.32 6.64 2.17
C THR A 13 -15.66 8.10 1.82
N GLY A 14 -16.68 8.65 2.46
CA GLY A 14 -16.66 10.06 2.82
C GLY A 14 -16.03 10.13 4.20
N VAL A 15 -14.85 10.73 4.33
CA VAL A 15 -14.34 11.13 5.65
C VAL A 15 -15.46 11.90 6.35
N ASP A 16 -15.96 11.42 7.49
CA ASP A 16 -17.02 12.12 8.20
C ASP A 16 -16.45 13.47 8.66
N ILE A 17 -16.81 14.50 7.89
CA ILE A 17 -16.30 15.86 8.07
C ILE A 17 -16.65 16.35 9.49
N ALA A 18 -17.77 15.91 10.05
CA ALA A 18 -18.15 16.27 11.42
C ALA A 18 -17.19 15.67 12.44
N LEU A 19 -16.75 14.41 12.26
CA LEU A 19 -15.74 13.79 13.12
C LEU A 19 -14.38 14.49 13.03
N VAL A 20 -13.95 14.83 11.83
CA VAL A 20 -12.69 15.56 11.62
C VAL A 20 -12.75 16.93 12.29
N LEU A 21 -13.83 17.69 12.07
CA LEU A 21 -14.02 19.01 12.70
C LEU A 21 -14.08 18.91 14.23
N LEU A 22 -14.76 17.90 14.78
CA LEU A 22 -14.83 17.65 16.21
C LEU A 22 -13.42 17.40 16.79
N ARG A 23 -12.63 16.53 16.16
CA ARG A 23 -11.25 16.23 16.56
C ARG A 23 -10.35 17.46 16.48
N LEU A 24 -10.42 18.22 15.38
CA LEU A 24 -9.63 19.44 15.21
C LEU A 24 -9.98 20.51 16.24
N GLY A 25 -11.26 20.67 16.57
CA GLY A 25 -11.72 21.56 17.62
C GLY A 25 -11.23 21.13 19.01
N LEU A 26 -11.29 19.84 19.31
CA LEU A 26 -10.79 19.27 20.56
C LEU A 26 -9.29 19.56 20.71
N LEU A 27 -8.46 19.14 19.75
CA LEU A 27 -7.00 19.31 19.80
C LEU A 27 -6.61 20.79 19.94
N LEU A 28 -7.25 21.68 19.18
CA LEU A 28 -6.96 23.11 19.23
C LEU A 28 -7.28 23.69 20.61
N THR A 29 -8.50 23.46 21.13
CA THR A 29 -8.92 24.01 22.43
C THR A 29 -8.07 23.47 23.58
N THR A 30 -7.70 22.19 23.53
CA THR A 30 -6.79 21.55 24.49
C THR A 30 -5.38 22.15 24.42
N ALA A 31 -4.84 22.42 23.23
CA ALA A 31 -3.54 23.06 23.07
C ALA A 31 -3.49 24.49 23.64
N PHE A 32 -4.56 25.29 23.43
CA PHE A 32 -4.71 26.62 24.05
C PHE A 32 -4.72 26.54 25.58
N LEU A 33 -5.46 25.58 26.14
CA LEU A 33 -5.57 25.37 27.57
C LEU A 33 -4.22 24.94 28.19
N ALA A 34 -3.58 23.93 27.60
CA ALA A 34 -2.29 23.42 28.04
C ALA A 34 -1.20 24.49 27.99
N GLY A 35 -1.10 25.22 26.88
CA GLY A 35 -0.17 26.33 26.70
C GLY A 35 -0.30 27.39 27.78
N THR A 36 -1.53 27.83 28.06
CA THR A 36 -1.82 28.86 29.05
C THR A 36 -1.41 28.40 30.46
N GLY A 37 -1.68 27.15 30.82
CA GLY A 37 -1.34 26.62 32.13
C GLY A 37 0.15 26.30 32.31
N ILE A 38 0.89 25.95 31.26
CA ILE A 38 2.36 25.78 31.31
C ILE A 38 3.06 27.10 31.67
N LEU A 39 2.60 28.21 31.08
CA LEU A 39 3.19 29.54 31.27
C LEU A 39 2.64 30.27 32.50
N ARG A 40 1.60 29.73 33.16
CA ARG A 40 0.97 30.32 34.35
C ARG A 40 1.95 30.76 35.45
N PRO A 41 3.02 30.01 35.79
CA PRO A 41 3.97 30.40 36.84
C PRO A 41 4.79 31.65 36.52
N LEU A 42 4.82 32.08 35.26
CA LEU A 42 5.60 33.24 34.81
C LEU A 42 4.83 34.56 34.96
N VAL A 43 3.59 34.52 35.44
CA VAL A 43 2.73 35.69 35.59
C VAL A 43 2.23 35.78 37.03
N GLY A 44 2.06 37.00 37.55
CA GLY A 44 1.50 37.28 38.86
C GLY A 44 0.00 36.95 39.00
N GLU A 45 -0.75 37.83 39.64
CA GLU A 45 -2.20 37.65 39.82
C GLU A 45 -2.96 37.73 38.49
N LEU A 46 -3.93 36.84 38.30
CA LEU A 46 -4.71 36.80 37.06
C LEU A 46 -5.95 37.69 37.18
N PRO A 47 -6.29 38.47 36.14
CA PRO A 47 -7.57 39.15 36.08
C PRO A 47 -8.72 38.13 35.99
N LEU A 48 -9.88 38.47 36.56
CA LEU A 48 -11.07 37.62 36.55
C LEU A 48 -11.47 37.16 35.14
N ARG A 49 -11.31 38.02 34.14
CA ARG A 49 -11.62 37.69 32.73
C ARG A 49 -10.78 36.53 32.20
N LEU A 50 -9.49 36.49 32.55
CA LEU A 50 -8.59 35.41 32.15
C LEU A 50 -8.94 34.10 32.86
N HIS A 51 -9.35 34.14 34.13
CA HIS A 51 -9.90 32.97 34.81
C HIS A 51 -11.12 32.40 34.09
N LEU A 52 -12.04 33.26 33.66
CA LEU A 52 -13.22 32.85 32.89
C LEU A 52 -12.83 32.27 31.52
N THR A 53 -11.84 32.85 30.83
CA THR A 53 -11.35 32.29 29.56
C THR A 53 -10.76 30.89 29.74
N ILE A 54 -9.94 30.67 30.78
CA ILE A 54 -9.35 29.36 31.05
C ILE A 54 -10.42 28.34 31.45
N ALA A 55 -11.41 28.74 32.26
CA ALA A 55 -12.54 27.91 32.61
C ALA A 55 -13.40 27.54 31.39
N ALA A 56 -13.64 28.50 30.49
CA ALA A 56 -14.36 28.27 29.23
C ALA A 56 -13.60 27.31 28.31
N LEU A 57 -12.29 27.48 28.14
CA LEU A 57 -11.45 26.56 27.35
C LEU A 57 -11.46 25.14 27.94
N GLY A 58 -11.36 25.01 29.26
CA GLY A 58 -11.50 23.72 29.96
C GLY A 58 -12.85 23.06 29.75
N GLY A 59 -13.93 23.84 29.91
CA GLY A 59 -15.30 23.35 29.70
C GLY A 59 -15.56 22.92 28.25
N VAL A 60 -15.14 23.72 27.27
CA VAL A 60 -15.27 23.38 25.84
C VAL A 60 -14.45 22.15 25.49
N SER A 61 -13.19 22.08 25.93
CA SER A 61 -12.34 20.90 25.70
C SER A 61 -12.96 19.64 26.31
N ALA A 62 -13.53 19.72 27.52
CA ALA A 62 -14.19 18.58 28.15
C ALA A 62 -15.48 18.19 27.42
N ALA A 63 -16.27 19.16 26.99
CA ALA A 63 -17.49 18.91 26.22
C ALA A 63 -17.20 18.26 24.85
N LEU A 64 -16.16 18.71 24.15
CA LEU A 64 -15.73 18.13 22.88
C LEU A 64 -15.21 16.69 23.06
N ALA A 65 -14.43 16.43 24.11
CA ALA A 65 -13.98 15.08 24.44
C ALA A 65 -15.15 14.14 24.79
N ALA A 66 -16.12 14.63 25.55
CA ALA A 66 -17.34 13.87 25.85
C ALA A 66 -18.20 13.66 24.60
N ALA A 67 -18.28 14.62 23.69
CA ALA A 67 -19.00 14.47 22.43
C ALA A 67 -18.34 13.44 21.50
N SER A 68 -17.00 13.32 21.51
CA SER A 68 -16.29 12.35 20.65
C SER A 68 -16.59 10.89 20.98
N THR A 69 -17.07 10.58 22.20
CA THR A 69 -17.42 9.20 22.58
C THR A 69 -18.66 8.67 21.88
N PHE A 70 -19.59 9.56 21.53
CA PHE A 70 -20.81 9.18 20.82
C PHE A 70 -20.56 8.94 19.33
N ALA A 71 -19.40 9.37 18.84
CA ALA A 71 -19.10 9.46 17.43
C ALA A 71 -17.94 8.54 17.02
N THR A 72 -17.11 8.09 17.98
CA THR A 72 -15.95 7.23 17.72
C THR A 72 -15.75 6.21 18.83
N ASP A 73 -15.14 5.07 18.52
CA ASP A 73 -14.71 4.05 19.49
C ASP A 73 -13.48 4.53 20.29
N VAL A 74 -13.69 5.51 21.15
CA VAL A 74 -12.61 6.09 21.98
C VAL A 74 -12.25 5.14 23.12
N ASN A 75 -10.96 4.98 23.39
CA ASN A 75 -10.49 4.33 24.60
C ASN A 75 -10.99 5.10 25.85
N VAL A 76 -11.82 4.44 26.65
CA VAL A 76 -12.45 5.02 27.85
C VAL A 76 -11.44 5.60 28.84
N ILE A 77 -10.26 4.99 28.95
CA ILE A 77 -9.19 5.48 29.84
C ILE A 77 -8.63 6.81 29.32
N ALA A 78 -8.32 6.89 28.02
CA ALA A 78 -7.80 8.12 27.40
C ALA A 78 -8.80 9.28 27.55
N LEU A 79 -10.08 9.01 27.31
CA LEU A 79 -11.17 9.95 27.54
C LEU A 79 -11.21 10.47 28.97
N ILE A 80 -11.23 9.56 29.96
CA ILE A 80 -11.32 9.94 31.38
C ILE A 80 -10.12 10.81 31.76
N VAL A 81 -8.91 10.43 31.33
CA VAL A 81 -7.70 11.21 31.57
C VAL A 81 -7.82 12.60 30.94
N HIS A 82 -8.31 12.71 29.71
CA HIS A 82 -8.54 14.00 29.04
C HIS A 82 -9.50 14.89 29.81
N LEU A 83 -10.67 14.36 30.18
CA LEU A 83 -11.70 15.08 30.93
C LEU A 83 -11.17 15.58 32.27
N VAL A 84 -10.47 14.70 33.01
CA VAL A 84 -9.87 15.05 34.30
C VAL A 84 -8.84 16.16 34.15
N LEU A 85 -7.94 16.05 33.17
CA LEU A 85 -6.90 17.06 32.96
C LEU A 85 -7.48 18.39 32.46
N ALA A 86 -8.42 18.37 31.51
CA ALA A 86 -9.08 19.57 30.98
C ALA A 86 -9.83 20.36 32.07
N LEU A 87 -10.44 19.66 33.05
CA LEU A 87 -11.11 20.27 34.19
C LEU A 87 -10.15 20.63 35.34
N ALA A 88 -9.05 19.89 35.51
CA ALA A 88 -8.06 20.15 36.55
C ALA A 88 -7.28 21.45 36.29
N VAL A 89 -6.92 21.75 35.03
CA VAL A 89 -6.17 22.98 34.68
C VAL A 89 -6.85 24.27 35.17
N PRO A 90 -8.15 24.54 34.89
CA PRO A 90 -8.82 25.75 35.39
C PRO A 90 -8.94 25.78 36.93
N VAL A 91 -9.10 24.63 37.59
CA VAL A 91 -9.18 24.54 39.06
C VAL A 91 -7.81 24.83 39.70
N LEU A 92 -6.74 24.28 39.12
CA LEU A 92 -5.38 24.39 39.63
C LEU A 92 -4.66 25.68 39.21
N VAL A 93 -5.28 26.53 38.39
CA VAL A 93 -4.66 27.77 37.89
C VAL A 93 -4.28 28.76 39.01
N ARG A 94 -4.89 28.63 40.21
CA ARG A 94 -4.52 29.39 41.43
C ARG A 94 -3.24 28.86 42.10
N ARG A 95 -2.85 27.63 41.84
CA ARG A 95 -1.63 26.97 42.34
C ARG A 95 -0.66 26.79 41.16
N PRO A 96 0.20 27.79 40.87
CA PRO A 96 0.93 27.85 39.60
C PRO A 96 1.77 26.59 39.33
N THR A 97 2.40 26.02 40.36
CA THR A 97 3.19 24.78 40.24
C THR A 97 2.35 23.56 39.89
N ALA A 98 1.22 23.35 40.56
CA ALA A 98 0.31 22.24 40.29
C ALA A 98 -0.37 22.39 38.92
N GLY A 99 -0.80 23.60 38.56
CA GLY A 99 -1.38 23.90 37.26
C GLY A 99 -0.43 23.62 36.10
N ARG A 100 0.87 23.94 36.26
CA ARG A 100 1.90 23.64 35.25
C ARG A 100 2.01 22.14 34.97
N TRP A 101 2.06 21.30 36.00
CA TRP A 101 2.18 19.84 35.82
C TRP A 101 0.94 19.22 35.17
N ALA A 102 -0.26 19.64 35.59
CA ALA A 102 -1.50 19.22 34.93
C ALA A 102 -1.52 19.63 33.44
N SER A 103 -1.00 20.82 33.13
CA SER A 103 -0.94 21.34 31.76
C SER A 103 0.13 20.66 30.91
N LEU A 104 1.26 20.26 31.50
CA LEU A 104 2.27 19.43 30.82
C LEU A 104 1.72 18.05 30.50
N ALA A 105 0.99 17.43 31.44
CA ALA A 105 0.31 16.16 31.19
C ALA A 105 -0.73 16.30 30.06
N LEU A 106 -1.48 17.40 30.03
CA LEU A 106 -2.44 17.68 28.96
C LEU A 106 -1.75 17.92 27.61
N ALA A 107 -0.62 18.62 27.57
CA ALA A 107 0.17 18.78 26.35
C ALA A 107 0.73 17.46 25.83
N ALA A 108 1.22 16.60 26.73
CA ALA A 108 1.67 15.25 26.37
C ALA A 108 0.53 14.40 25.77
N LEU A 109 -0.69 14.54 26.30
CA LEU A 109 -1.87 13.90 25.73
C LEU A 109 -2.18 14.39 24.31
N VAL A 110 -2.12 15.70 24.05
CA VAL A 110 -2.30 16.25 22.69
C VAL A 110 -1.24 15.70 21.73
N VAL A 111 0.03 15.60 22.16
CA VAL A 111 1.09 14.99 21.34
C VAL A 111 0.71 13.55 20.98
N LEU A 112 0.34 12.74 21.97
CA LEU A 112 -0.04 11.34 21.76
C LEU A 112 -1.22 11.21 20.80
N GLU A 113 -2.24 12.06 20.91
CA GLU A 113 -3.41 12.05 20.03
C GLU A 113 -3.11 12.52 18.60
N THR A 114 -2.15 13.44 18.43
CA THR A 114 -1.68 13.88 17.11
C THR A 114 -0.76 12.87 16.45
N SER A 115 0.00 12.09 17.23
CA SER A 115 1.02 11.17 16.75
C SER A 115 0.55 9.70 16.68
N LEU A 116 -0.75 9.44 16.80
CA LEU A 116 -1.28 8.07 16.75
C LEU A 116 -0.82 7.36 15.47
N GLY A 117 -0.14 6.22 15.63
CA GLY A 117 0.40 5.42 14.54
C GLY A 117 1.79 5.83 14.02
N ARG A 118 2.37 6.93 14.53
CA ARG A 118 3.71 7.41 14.15
C ARG A 118 4.75 7.04 15.19
N THR A 119 5.98 6.72 14.75
CA THR A 119 7.09 6.35 15.64
C THR A 119 8.41 6.99 15.22
N GLY A 120 9.42 6.96 16.10
CA GLY A 120 10.76 7.44 15.79
C GLY A 120 10.82 8.95 15.51
N VAL A 121 11.33 9.32 14.33
CA VAL A 121 11.56 10.72 13.94
C VAL A 121 10.25 11.48 13.79
N GLU A 122 9.20 10.86 13.25
CA GLU A 122 7.89 11.50 13.05
C GLU A 122 7.25 11.90 14.38
N PHE A 123 7.32 11.02 15.38
CA PHE A 123 6.85 11.30 16.73
C PHE A 123 7.60 12.48 17.38
N ALA A 124 8.93 12.56 17.16
CA ALA A 124 9.74 13.66 17.67
C ALA A 124 9.34 15.00 17.03
N ILE A 125 9.06 15.00 15.72
CA ILE A 125 8.61 16.20 15.00
C ILE A 125 7.23 16.64 15.51
N ASP A 126 6.28 15.71 15.65
CA ASP A 126 4.95 15.98 16.21
C ASP A 126 5.06 16.61 17.61
N THR A 127 5.93 16.06 18.46
CA THR A 127 6.18 16.57 19.81
C THR A 127 6.66 18.02 19.78
N VAL A 128 7.66 18.33 18.93
CA VAL A 128 8.22 19.67 18.82
C VAL A 128 7.17 20.66 18.30
N TYR A 129 6.44 20.29 17.26
CA TYR A 129 5.45 21.16 16.64
C TYR A 129 4.29 21.47 17.59
N VAL A 130 3.71 20.45 18.22
CA VAL A 130 2.60 20.60 19.18
C VAL A 130 3.03 21.39 20.41
N ALA A 131 4.19 21.09 20.99
CA ALA A 131 4.69 21.81 22.16
C ALA A 131 4.96 23.29 21.83
N ALA A 132 5.58 23.58 20.68
CA ALA A 132 5.84 24.95 20.27
C ALA A 132 4.55 25.73 20.00
N ALA A 133 3.56 25.12 19.34
CA ALA A 133 2.25 25.71 19.10
C ALA A 133 1.49 25.96 20.40
N ALA A 134 1.44 24.99 21.32
CA ALA A 134 0.80 25.15 22.62
C ALA A 134 1.42 26.32 23.41
N LEU A 135 2.76 26.38 23.49
CA LEU A 135 3.43 27.51 24.15
C LEU A 135 3.10 28.85 23.48
N TRP A 136 3.04 28.91 22.15
CA TRP A 136 2.63 30.10 21.42
C TRP A 136 1.20 30.54 21.75
N PHE A 137 0.26 29.59 21.80
CA PHE A 137 -1.12 29.84 22.22
C PHE A 137 -1.20 30.37 23.64
N GLY A 138 -0.43 29.80 24.56
CA GLY A 138 -0.31 30.29 25.94
C GLY A 138 0.19 31.74 26.00
N VAL A 139 1.25 32.07 25.26
CA VAL A 139 1.77 33.45 25.15
C VAL A 139 0.67 34.39 24.64
N THR A 140 -0.09 33.95 23.64
CA THR A 140 -1.17 34.76 23.03
C THR A 140 -2.30 35.04 24.01
N VAL A 141 -2.80 34.01 24.69
CA VAL A 141 -3.88 34.16 25.67
C VAL A 141 -3.40 35.09 26.80
N LEU A 142 -2.24 34.83 27.37
CA LEU A 142 -1.74 35.63 28.48
C LEU A 142 -1.44 37.09 28.07
N SER A 143 -0.79 37.33 26.93
CA SER A 143 -0.51 38.70 26.43
C SER A 143 -1.76 39.49 26.02
N GLY A 144 -2.87 38.81 25.69
CA GLY A 144 -4.14 39.44 25.39
C GLY A 144 -4.85 40.03 26.63
N TRP A 145 -4.55 39.51 27.82
CA TRP A 145 -5.23 39.86 29.07
C TRP A 145 -4.32 40.49 30.13
N ILE A 146 -3.00 40.33 30.01
CA ILE A 146 -2.00 40.83 30.96
C ILE A 146 -1.22 42.01 30.35
N PRO A 147 -1.16 43.16 31.03
CA PRO A 147 -0.38 44.31 30.59
C PRO A 147 1.12 44.02 30.37
N ALA A 148 1.72 44.67 29.36
CA ALA A 148 3.10 44.42 28.94
C ALA A 148 4.17 44.82 29.98
N ASP A 149 3.84 45.66 30.95
CA ASP A 149 4.67 46.07 32.08
C ASP A 149 4.82 44.96 33.13
N GLN A 150 3.79 44.15 33.36
CA GLN A 150 3.87 42.99 34.27
C GLN A 150 4.78 41.89 33.70
N TRP A 151 4.79 41.71 32.38
CA TRP A 151 5.74 40.81 31.72
C TRP A 151 7.19 41.29 31.86
N ARG A 152 7.44 42.60 31.80
CA ARG A 152 8.78 43.21 31.91
C ARG A 152 9.42 43.06 33.29
N GLN A 153 8.63 42.82 34.34
CA GLN A 153 9.14 42.57 35.69
C GLN A 153 9.73 41.16 35.85
N THR A 154 9.50 40.28 34.87
CA THR A 154 10.14 38.97 34.80
C THR A 154 11.38 39.03 33.92
N ASN A 155 12.37 38.15 34.15
CA ASN A 155 13.53 37.99 33.25
C ASN A 155 13.16 37.45 31.85
N PHE A 156 11.85 37.33 31.55
CA PHE A 156 11.32 36.66 30.38
C PHE A 156 11.09 37.66 29.24
N ARG A 157 11.88 37.56 28.18
CA ARG A 157 11.71 38.41 26.99
C ARG A 157 10.78 37.71 26.00
N LEU A 158 9.57 38.24 25.84
CA LEU A 158 8.54 37.68 24.95
C LEU A 158 8.96 37.62 23.47
N GLY A 159 9.76 38.59 23.00
CA GLY A 159 10.24 38.64 21.61
C GLY A 159 11.18 37.49 21.23
N PRO A 160 12.29 37.27 21.96
CA PRO A 160 13.15 36.11 21.76
C PRO A 160 12.41 34.77 21.85
N LEU A 161 11.47 34.63 22.79
CA LEU A 161 10.68 33.40 22.90
C LEU A 161 9.82 33.15 21.67
N SER A 162 9.07 34.15 21.20
CA SER A 162 8.26 33.99 19.98
C SER A 162 9.13 33.69 18.77
N LEU A 163 10.31 34.32 18.64
CA LEU A 163 11.25 33.95 17.58
C LEU A 163 11.74 32.50 17.68
N THR A 164 12.04 32.01 18.89
CA THR A 164 12.45 30.60 19.07
C THR A 164 11.33 29.61 18.78
N LEU A 165 10.11 29.86 19.27
CA LEU A 165 8.95 29.01 19.02
C LEU A 165 8.58 29.01 17.53
N GLY A 166 8.63 30.18 16.90
CA GLY A 166 8.42 30.34 15.46
C GLY A 166 9.47 29.59 14.66
N GLY A 167 10.74 29.73 15.01
CA GLY A 167 11.84 28.96 14.43
C GLY A 167 11.65 27.45 14.56
N LEU A 168 11.22 26.95 15.73
CA LEU A 168 10.92 25.53 15.93
C LEU A 168 9.76 25.05 15.05
N LEU A 169 8.68 25.82 14.94
CA LEU A 169 7.54 25.51 14.07
C LEU A 169 7.95 25.50 12.59
N VAL A 170 8.77 26.45 12.15
CA VAL A 170 9.30 26.51 10.78
C VAL A 170 10.18 25.30 10.49
N VAL A 171 11.09 24.94 11.39
CA VAL A 171 11.96 23.78 11.23
C VAL A 171 11.14 22.50 11.18
N ALA A 172 10.20 22.29 12.10
CA ALA A 172 9.34 21.12 12.11
C ALA A 172 8.46 21.04 10.84
N GLY A 173 7.87 22.15 10.40
CA GLY A 173 7.10 22.22 9.16
C GLY A 173 7.94 21.96 7.91
N ALA A 174 9.17 22.47 7.86
CA ALA A 174 10.11 22.20 6.76
C ALA A 174 10.53 20.73 6.74
N VAL A 175 10.89 20.15 7.89
CA VAL A 175 11.25 18.73 7.99
C VAL A 175 10.09 17.86 7.53
N GLN A 176 8.86 18.16 7.95
CA GLN A 176 7.66 17.44 7.50
C GLN A 176 7.41 17.55 5.99
N LEU A 177 7.62 18.74 5.41
CA LEU A 177 7.48 18.96 3.98
C LEU A 177 8.51 18.13 3.20
N PHE A 178 9.76 18.08 3.63
CA PHE A 178 10.81 17.30 2.96
C PHE A 178 10.66 15.80 3.19
N SER A 179 10.31 15.35 4.40
CA SER A 179 10.09 13.92 4.69
C SER A 179 8.87 13.35 3.98
N SER A 180 7.88 14.20 3.63
CA SER A 180 6.71 13.77 2.85
C SER A 180 7.03 13.32 1.41
N GLY A 181 8.21 13.68 0.90
CA GLY A 181 8.62 13.46 -0.50
C GLY A 181 8.02 14.44 -1.50
N LEU A 182 7.23 15.43 -1.06
CA LEU A 182 6.52 16.38 -1.94
C LEU A 182 7.19 17.76 -2.06
N GLY A 183 8.30 18.01 -1.35
CA GLY A 183 8.92 19.33 -1.26
C GLY A 183 9.30 20.00 -2.59
N PHE A 184 9.55 19.20 -3.64
CA PHE A 184 9.88 19.67 -4.99
C PHE A 184 8.93 19.15 -6.07
N ASP A 185 7.77 18.63 -5.66
CA ASP A 185 6.81 17.98 -6.55
C ASP A 185 5.66 18.92 -6.93
N ARG A 186 5.13 18.82 -8.15
CA ARG A 186 3.92 19.55 -8.57
C ARG A 186 2.70 19.28 -7.68
N ARG A 187 2.64 18.09 -7.09
CA ARG A 187 1.60 17.67 -6.15
C ARG A 187 1.52 18.57 -4.91
N ILE A 188 2.57 19.34 -4.61
CA ILE A 188 2.56 20.34 -3.53
C ILE A 188 1.49 21.43 -3.73
N TYR A 189 1.18 21.80 -4.97
CA TYR A 189 0.15 22.81 -5.29
C TYR A 189 -1.08 22.22 -5.97
N GLY A 190 -1.01 21.00 -6.49
CA GLY A 190 -2.13 20.31 -7.14
C GLY A 190 -3.02 19.49 -6.20
N THR A 191 -2.62 19.26 -4.95
CA THR A 191 -3.34 18.36 -4.03
C THR A 191 -3.66 19.03 -2.70
N LEU A 192 -4.77 18.63 -2.06
CA LEU A 192 -5.13 19.12 -0.74
C LEU A 192 -4.05 18.81 0.30
N PHE A 193 -3.41 17.64 0.20
CA PHE A 193 -2.29 17.23 1.06
C PHE A 193 -1.09 18.17 0.90
N GLY A 194 -0.71 18.48 -0.34
CA GLY A 194 0.37 19.42 -0.65
C GLY A 194 0.10 20.84 -0.14
N LEU A 195 -1.11 21.36 -0.38
CA LEU A 195 -1.53 22.67 0.12
C LEU A 195 -1.52 22.72 1.66
N THR A 196 -1.89 21.62 2.32
CA THR A 196 -1.82 21.50 3.79
C THR A 196 -0.38 21.55 4.28
N LEU A 197 0.56 20.87 3.62
CA LEU A 197 1.99 20.95 3.94
C LEU A 197 2.56 22.36 3.73
N LEU A 198 2.14 23.06 2.67
CA LEU A 198 2.52 24.46 2.46
C LEU A 198 1.99 25.36 3.57
N ALA A 199 0.74 25.17 4.00
CA ALA A 199 0.18 25.94 5.11
C ALA A 199 0.97 25.71 6.41
N ILE A 200 1.32 24.45 6.71
CA ILE A 200 2.15 24.06 7.86
C ILE A 200 3.52 24.74 7.80
N ALA A 201 4.17 24.80 6.63
CA ALA A 201 5.50 25.37 6.51
C ALA A 201 5.49 26.91 6.46
N LEU A 202 4.55 27.53 5.74
CA LEU A 202 4.57 28.97 5.44
C LEU A 202 3.87 29.83 6.52
N LEU A 203 2.83 29.33 7.18
CA LEU A 203 2.10 30.11 8.19
C LEU A 203 2.97 30.43 9.43
N PRO A 204 3.79 29.49 9.96
CA PRO A 204 4.74 29.83 11.01
C PRO A 204 5.82 30.82 10.56
N VAL A 205 6.26 30.78 9.30
CA VAL A 205 7.18 31.80 8.74
C VAL A 205 6.52 33.17 8.78
N ALA A 206 5.29 33.29 8.27
CA ALA A 206 4.54 34.54 8.31
C ALA A 206 4.34 35.04 9.74
N ALA A 207 3.97 34.16 10.67
CA ALA A 207 3.83 34.48 12.10
C ALA A 207 5.16 34.98 12.71
N THR A 208 6.28 34.35 12.36
CA THR A 208 7.63 34.71 12.85
C THR A 208 8.12 36.03 12.26
N VAL A 209 7.83 36.32 11.00
CA VAL A 209 8.16 37.59 10.35
C VAL A 209 7.33 38.74 10.95
N VAL A 210 6.02 38.54 11.10
CA VAL A 210 5.14 39.53 11.76
C VAL A 210 5.58 39.77 13.20
N ALA A 211 5.97 38.72 13.92
CA ALA A 211 6.61 38.82 15.22
C ALA A 211 7.88 39.69 15.16
N GLY A 212 8.87 39.31 14.35
CA GLY A 212 10.17 39.97 14.29
C GLY A 212 10.11 41.46 13.90
N PHE A 213 9.27 41.84 12.94
CA PHE A 213 9.19 43.22 12.44
C PHE A 213 8.33 44.15 13.30
N PHE A 214 7.23 43.67 13.89
CA PHE A 214 6.29 44.53 14.61
C PHE A 214 6.47 44.54 16.13
N PHE A 215 7.35 43.70 16.70
CA PHE A 215 7.64 43.71 18.15
C PHE A 215 8.45 44.90 18.64
N SER A 216 8.97 45.75 17.75
CA SER A 216 9.71 46.96 18.11
C SER A 216 8.82 48.16 18.47
N GLY A 217 7.49 48.08 18.27
CA GLY A 217 6.56 49.21 18.38
C GLY A 217 5.44 49.07 19.41
N LYS A 218 4.71 50.18 19.66
CA LYS A 218 3.54 50.26 20.58
C LYS A 218 2.33 49.40 20.14
N GLU A 219 2.35 48.79 18.95
CA GLU A 219 1.25 47.98 18.38
C GLU A 219 1.36 46.45 18.62
N SER A 220 2.21 46.04 19.57
CA SER A 220 2.54 44.65 19.92
C SER A 220 1.35 43.68 20.06
N THR A 221 0.20 44.12 20.58
CA THR A 221 -0.98 43.25 20.83
C THR A 221 -1.70 42.77 19.56
N ARG A 222 -1.71 43.56 18.48
CA ARG A 222 -2.32 43.13 17.19
C ARG A 222 -1.46 42.06 16.51
N SER A 223 -0.13 42.22 16.57
CA SER A 223 0.83 41.28 15.99
C SER A 223 0.78 39.90 16.65
N TYR A 224 0.60 39.83 17.98
CA TYR A 224 0.40 38.54 18.68
C TYR A 224 -0.88 37.84 18.23
N ARG A 225 -1.99 38.57 18.03
CA ARG A 225 -3.27 37.96 17.59
C ARG A 225 -3.19 37.43 16.16
N LEU A 226 -2.54 38.17 15.26
CA LEU A 226 -2.32 37.73 13.88
C LEU A 226 -1.38 36.54 13.81
N GLY A 227 -0.28 36.56 14.57
CA GLY A 227 0.65 35.44 14.66
C GLY A 227 -0.02 34.19 15.25
N ALA A 228 -0.87 34.35 16.27
CA ALA A 228 -1.63 33.24 16.85
C ALA A 228 -2.67 32.67 15.90
N ALA A 229 -3.34 33.50 15.10
CA ALA A 229 -4.25 33.02 14.07
C ALA A 229 -3.50 32.18 13.02
N ALA A 230 -2.33 32.63 12.57
CA ALA A 230 -1.49 31.87 11.64
C ALA A 230 -1.00 30.55 12.24
N VAL A 231 -0.52 30.54 13.50
CA VAL A 231 -0.11 29.31 14.20
C VAL A 231 -1.30 28.39 14.46
N ALA A 232 -2.49 28.91 14.75
CA ALA A 232 -3.71 28.12 14.93
C ALA A 232 -4.12 27.42 13.64
N VAL A 233 -4.12 28.13 12.51
CA VAL A 233 -4.39 27.53 11.19
C VAL A 233 -3.32 26.49 10.84
N GLY A 234 -2.04 26.77 11.09
CA GLY A 234 -0.95 25.81 10.91
C GLY A 234 -1.07 24.57 11.81
N PHE A 235 -1.56 24.72 13.04
CA PHE A 235 -1.81 23.61 13.97
C PHE A 235 -3.00 22.74 13.55
N VAL A 236 -4.09 23.38 13.10
CA VAL A 236 -5.24 22.67 12.53
C VAL A 236 -4.81 21.90 11.28
N ALA A 237 -4.04 22.53 10.38
CA ALA A 237 -3.49 21.87 9.19
C ALA A 237 -2.61 20.67 9.56
N TRP A 238 -1.71 20.82 10.54
CA TRP A 238 -0.87 19.74 11.06
C TRP A 238 -1.71 18.56 11.56
N SER A 239 -2.74 18.86 12.35
CA SER A 239 -3.60 17.84 12.96
C SER A 239 -4.52 17.17 11.94
N ALA A 240 -4.93 17.91 10.89
CA ALA A 240 -5.75 17.41 9.79
C ALA A 240 -4.97 16.54 8.82
N LEU A 241 -3.64 16.68 8.75
CA LEU A 241 -2.79 15.97 7.80
C LEU A 241 -2.94 14.44 7.89
N ALA A 242 -3.21 13.91 9.08
CA ALA A 242 -3.46 12.47 9.29
C ALA A 242 -4.78 11.97 8.69
N ALA A 243 -5.73 12.87 8.42
CA ALA A 243 -7.03 12.55 7.82
C ALA A 243 -7.08 12.82 6.31
N ILE A 244 -6.06 13.49 5.76
CA ILE A 244 -5.97 13.77 4.32
C ILE A 244 -5.17 12.65 3.66
N PRO A 245 -5.73 11.93 2.67
CA PRO A 245 -4.99 10.90 1.94
C PRO A 245 -3.72 11.47 1.31
N LYS A 246 -2.59 10.79 1.50
CA LYS A 246 -1.35 11.11 0.79
C LYS A 246 -1.58 10.86 -0.70
N PRO A 247 -1.20 11.79 -1.60
CA PRO A 247 -1.36 11.56 -3.02
C PRO A 247 -0.48 10.39 -3.48
N PRO A 248 -0.92 9.61 -4.48
CA PRO A 248 -0.16 8.49 -5.01
C PRO A 248 1.18 8.99 -5.54
N GLU A 249 2.21 8.17 -5.41
CA GLU A 249 3.55 8.49 -5.87
C GLU A 249 3.60 8.67 -7.39
N LEU A 250 4.48 9.56 -7.85
CA LEU A 250 4.59 9.79 -9.29
C LEU A 250 5.12 8.52 -9.98
N PRO A 251 4.59 8.20 -11.17
CA PRO A 251 5.12 7.10 -11.96
C PRO A 251 6.61 7.28 -12.28
N ILE A 252 7.35 6.18 -12.28
CA ILE A 252 8.78 6.15 -12.61
C ILE A 252 8.92 5.46 -13.97
N PRO A 253 9.44 6.14 -15.00
CA PRO A 253 9.56 5.56 -16.33
C PRO A 253 10.25 4.19 -16.34
N GLY A 254 9.59 3.22 -16.97
CA GLY A 254 10.08 1.84 -17.13
C GLY A 254 9.83 0.90 -15.96
N VAL A 255 9.38 1.43 -14.82
CA VAL A 255 8.86 0.62 -13.72
C VAL A 255 7.37 0.40 -14.00
N ALA A 256 6.90 -0.84 -13.94
CA ALA A 256 5.47 -1.09 -14.07
C ALA A 256 4.68 -0.30 -13.01
N LEU A 257 3.51 0.22 -13.38
CA LEU A 257 2.69 1.03 -12.50
C LEU A 257 1.57 0.18 -11.91
N LEU A 258 1.53 0.09 -10.59
CA LEU A 258 0.36 -0.37 -9.85
C LEU A 258 -0.35 0.87 -9.29
N ALA A 259 -1.59 1.10 -9.71
CA ALA A 259 -2.39 2.24 -9.31
C ALA A 259 -3.82 1.83 -8.95
N ASP A 260 -4.49 2.62 -8.12
CA ASP A 260 -5.90 2.43 -7.80
C ASP A 260 -6.77 3.26 -8.74
N ALA A 261 -7.71 2.60 -9.42
CA ALA A 261 -8.75 3.24 -10.21
C ALA A 261 -10.06 3.26 -9.42
N SER A 262 -10.91 4.24 -9.72
CA SER A 262 -12.28 4.25 -9.23
C SER A 262 -13.22 4.70 -10.35
N LEU A 263 -14.26 3.88 -10.59
CA LEU A 263 -15.38 4.18 -11.48
C LEU A 263 -16.67 4.10 -10.65
N GLY A 264 -17.37 5.23 -10.53
CA GLY A 264 -18.50 5.35 -9.61
C GLY A 264 -18.08 5.10 -8.16
N GLU A 265 -18.77 4.18 -7.48
CA GLU A 265 -18.43 3.76 -6.11
C GLU A 265 -17.47 2.54 -6.07
N GLN A 266 -17.11 1.98 -7.23
CA GLN A 266 -16.25 0.81 -7.30
C GLN A 266 -14.78 1.21 -7.44
N GLY A 267 -13.97 0.88 -6.44
CA GLY A 267 -12.50 0.97 -6.50
C GLY A 267 -11.87 -0.37 -6.88
N PHE A 268 -10.82 -0.35 -7.70
CA PHE A 268 -10.08 -1.55 -8.07
C PHE A 268 -8.63 -1.20 -8.47
N PRO A 269 -7.66 -2.11 -8.22
CA PRO A 269 -6.28 -1.90 -8.65
C PRO A 269 -6.14 -2.14 -10.15
N VAL A 270 -5.17 -1.45 -10.75
CA VAL A 270 -4.84 -1.50 -12.17
C VAL A 270 -3.33 -1.56 -12.33
N LEU A 271 -2.87 -2.47 -13.17
CA LEU A 271 -1.45 -2.65 -13.47
C LEU A 271 -1.17 -2.21 -14.91
N VAL A 272 -0.18 -1.34 -15.11
CA VAL A 272 0.33 -0.93 -16.42
C VAL A 272 1.77 -1.38 -16.57
N SER A 273 2.07 -2.17 -17.59
CA SER A 273 3.42 -2.72 -17.83
C SER A 273 3.77 -2.75 -19.33
N PRO A 274 5.03 -2.44 -19.73
CA PRO A 274 6.20 -2.12 -18.91
C PRO A 274 6.34 -0.65 -18.48
N GLN A 275 5.36 0.21 -18.80
CA GLN A 275 5.46 1.66 -18.67
C GLN A 275 6.62 2.26 -19.49
N ARG A 276 6.64 1.95 -20.78
CA ARG A 276 7.62 2.46 -21.77
C ARG A 276 6.93 2.99 -23.01
N PRO A 277 7.55 3.85 -23.84
CA PRO A 277 6.92 4.35 -25.05
C PRO A 277 6.63 3.20 -26.01
N GLY A 278 5.46 3.20 -26.64
CA GLY A 278 5.00 2.10 -27.47
C GLY A 278 3.95 1.23 -26.77
N LYS A 279 3.88 -0.04 -27.18
CA LYS A 279 2.89 -0.99 -26.66
C LYS A 279 3.08 -1.30 -25.18
N ASN A 280 1.99 -1.18 -24.43
CA ASN A 280 1.88 -1.58 -23.02
C ASN A 280 0.58 -2.37 -22.82
N LEU A 281 0.54 -3.15 -21.74
CA LEU A 281 -0.65 -3.80 -21.26
C LEU A 281 -1.20 -3.11 -20.01
N VAL A 282 -2.51 -2.98 -19.98
CA VAL A 282 -3.30 -2.64 -18.80
C VAL A 282 -4.02 -3.90 -18.35
N HIS A 283 -3.77 -4.31 -17.12
CA HIS A 283 -4.41 -5.46 -16.50
C HIS A 283 -5.42 -5.01 -15.46
N PHE A 284 -6.59 -5.64 -15.50
CA PHE A 284 -7.67 -5.46 -14.56
C PHE A 284 -7.96 -6.80 -13.87
N PRO A 285 -8.00 -6.85 -12.53
CA PRO A 285 -8.34 -8.07 -11.82
C PRO A 285 -9.79 -8.46 -12.07
N ALA A 286 -10.16 -9.72 -11.82
CA ALA A 286 -11.54 -10.17 -11.98
C ALA A 286 -12.54 -9.36 -11.12
N SER A 287 -12.12 -8.89 -9.94
CA SER A 287 -12.92 -8.02 -9.06
C SER A 287 -13.21 -6.63 -9.63
N ALA A 288 -12.47 -6.19 -10.65
CA ALA A 288 -12.78 -4.96 -11.38
C ALA A 288 -14.02 -5.12 -12.27
N GLY A 289 -14.52 -6.35 -12.49
CA GLY A 289 -15.70 -6.61 -13.32
C GLY A 289 -15.41 -6.60 -14.82
N GLU A 290 -16.48 -6.69 -15.61
CA GLU A 290 -16.39 -6.82 -17.07
C GLU A 290 -16.55 -5.48 -17.81
N GLU A 291 -16.37 -5.53 -19.13
CA GLU A 291 -16.60 -4.41 -20.06
C GLU A 291 -15.76 -3.15 -19.82
N LEU A 292 -14.62 -3.30 -19.15
CA LEU A 292 -13.63 -2.23 -19.01
C LEU A 292 -12.94 -1.93 -20.33
N SER A 293 -12.45 -0.70 -20.44
CA SER A 293 -11.68 -0.22 -21.57
C SER A 293 -10.55 0.68 -21.07
N ALA A 294 -9.44 0.71 -21.80
CA ALA A 294 -8.29 1.54 -21.47
C ALA A 294 -7.71 2.17 -22.74
N GLY A 295 -7.19 3.38 -22.61
CA GLY A 295 -6.51 4.09 -23.68
C GLY A 295 -5.93 5.41 -23.21
N ILE A 296 -5.24 6.12 -24.10
CA ILE A 296 -4.68 7.43 -23.76
C ILE A 296 -5.65 8.54 -24.17
N GLU A 297 -5.66 9.63 -23.41
CA GLU A 297 -6.44 10.81 -23.77
C GLU A 297 -6.13 11.29 -25.20
N GLY A 298 -7.18 11.43 -26.02
CA GLY A 298 -7.06 11.76 -27.45
C GLY A 298 -6.52 10.64 -28.34
N GLY A 299 -6.25 9.45 -27.78
CA GLY A 299 -5.75 8.26 -28.48
C GLY A 299 -6.82 7.19 -28.72
N LEU A 300 -6.37 6.00 -29.14
CA LEU A 300 -7.23 4.83 -29.30
C LEU A 300 -7.55 4.24 -27.92
N ILE A 301 -8.84 3.96 -27.69
CA ILE A 301 -9.33 3.27 -26.49
C ILE A 301 -9.68 1.83 -26.88
N GLY A 302 -8.98 0.86 -26.27
CA GLY A 302 -9.19 -0.57 -26.49
C GLY A 302 -10.06 -1.19 -25.40
N LYS A 303 -10.91 -2.16 -25.78
CA LYS A 303 -11.67 -2.96 -24.82
C LYS A 303 -10.74 -3.95 -24.11
N ALA A 304 -10.89 -4.09 -22.80
CA ALA A 304 -10.21 -5.13 -22.05
C ALA A 304 -10.84 -6.49 -22.37
N ILE A 305 -10.01 -7.47 -22.71
CA ILE A 305 -10.43 -8.82 -23.11
C ILE A 305 -9.76 -9.89 -22.26
N VAL A 306 -10.39 -11.05 -22.16
CA VAL A 306 -9.78 -12.23 -21.53
C VAL A 306 -8.65 -12.75 -22.42
N ARG A 307 -7.50 -13.09 -21.82
CA ARG A 307 -6.37 -13.72 -22.50
C ARG A 307 -6.24 -15.18 -22.06
N PRO A 308 -6.03 -16.13 -22.99
CA PRO A 308 -5.87 -17.54 -22.64
C PRO A 308 -4.76 -17.77 -21.61
N GLY A 309 -5.08 -18.44 -20.51
CA GLY A 309 -4.12 -18.76 -19.44
C GLY A 309 -3.77 -17.61 -18.49
N ALA A 310 -4.36 -16.43 -18.65
CA ALA A 310 -4.19 -15.30 -17.74
C ALA A 310 -5.51 -15.01 -16.98
N GLU A 311 -5.40 -14.49 -15.75
CA GLU A 311 -6.54 -14.08 -14.94
C GLU A 311 -6.97 -12.64 -15.30
N GLY A 312 -8.23 -12.30 -15.02
CA GLY A 312 -8.77 -10.97 -15.26
C GLY A 312 -8.94 -10.60 -16.73
N THR A 313 -8.94 -9.30 -17.01
CA THR A 313 -9.05 -8.75 -18.37
C THR A 313 -7.89 -7.81 -18.69
N TRP A 314 -7.57 -7.72 -19.98
CA TRP A 314 -6.35 -7.09 -20.46
C TRP A 314 -6.65 -6.17 -21.64
N ALA A 315 -6.21 -4.93 -21.57
CA ALA A 315 -6.28 -3.97 -22.67
C ALA A 315 -4.88 -3.63 -23.17
N GLU A 316 -4.70 -3.59 -24.48
CA GLU A 316 -3.48 -3.05 -25.10
C GLU A 316 -3.62 -1.55 -25.27
N ILE A 317 -2.57 -0.82 -24.92
CA ILE A 317 -2.47 0.62 -25.10
C ILE A 317 -1.12 0.97 -25.75
N ASP A 318 -1.08 2.10 -26.43
CA ASP A 318 0.17 2.67 -26.96
C ASP A 318 0.48 3.94 -26.17
N LEU A 319 1.54 3.89 -25.36
CA LEU A 319 1.95 5.03 -24.54
C LEU A 319 2.82 5.98 -25.36
N PRO A 320 2.48 7.28 -25.44
CA PRO A 320 3.38 8.26 -26.02
C PRO A 320 4.62 8.42 -25.13
N LYS A 321 5.66 9.05 -25.68
CA LYS A 321 6.84 9.44 -24.90
C LYS A 321 6.49 10.43 -23.80
N GLY A 322 7.13 10.27 -22.66
CA GLY A 322 6.95 11.11 -21.47
C GLY A 322 5.62 10.85 -20.76
N ARG A 323 5.07 11.92 -20.18
CA ARG A 323 3.87 11.86 -19.34
C ARG A 323 2.61 11.89 -20.19
N SER A 324 1.64 11.09 -19.79
CA SER A 324 0.29 11.08 -20.37
C SER A 324 -0.73 10.59 -19.35
N ASP A 325 -1.99 10.74 -19.72
CA ASP A 325 -3.13 10.37 -18.89
C ASP A 325 -3.78 9.12 -19.47
N LEU A 326 -3.75 8.02 -18.69
CA LEU A 326 -4.45 6.78 -19.00
C LEU A 326 -5.92 6.95 -18.62
N ILE A 327 -6.78 6.88 -19.61
CA ILE A 327 -8.23 6.85 -19.44
C ILE A 327 -8.67 5.40 -19.28
N ILE A 328 -9.40 5.13 -18.20
CA ILE A 328 -10.10 3.88 -17.96
C ILE A 328 -11.59 4.18 -17.98
N GLY A 329 -12.37 3.35 -18.66
CA GLY A 329 -13.81 3.58 -18.76
C GLY A 329 -14.65 2.32 -18.79
N ARG A 330 -15.90 2.48 -18.36
CA ARG A 330 -16.99 1.52 -18.47
C ARG A 330 -18.24 2.26 -18.91
N GLY A 331 -18.69 2.02 -20.14
CA GLY A 331 -19.80 2.78 -20.72
C GLY A 331 -19.50 4.28 -20.78
N GLU A 332 -20.30 5.10 -20.09
CA GLU A 332 -20.12 6.55 -20.00
C GLU A 332 -19.19 6.99 -18.86
N GLU A 333 -18.96 6.13 -17.87
CA GLU A 333 -18.09 6.43 -16.73
C GLU A 333 -16.62 6.34 -17.14
N LYS A 334 -15.83 7.32 -16.68
CA LYS A 334 -14.40 7.41 -16.96
C LYS A 334 -13.63 7.86 -15.73
N THR A 335 -12.40 7.37 -15.63
CA THR A 335 -11.42 7.80 -14.64
C THR A 335 -10.05 7.90 -15.30
N THR A 336 -9.15 8.64 -14.67
CA THR A 336 -7.84 8.94 -15.23
C THR A 336 -6.74 8.56 -14.26
N ILE A 337 -5.69 7.93 -14.78
CA ILE A 337 -4.46 7.60 -14.04
C ILE A 337 -3.28 8.26 -14.74
N GLU A 338 -2.45 8.98 -14.00
CA GLU A 338 -1.20 9.53 -14.54
C GLU A 338 -0.22 8.40 -14.86
N VAL A 339 0.36 8.40 -16.06
CA VAL A 339 1.45 7.48 -16.46
C VAL A 339 2.64 8.28 -16.98
N ASP A 340 3.86 7.73 -16.81
CA ASP A 340 5.08 8.33 -17.36
C ASP A 340 5.90 7.25 -18.08
N ALA A 341 5.81 7.22 -19.41
CA ALA A 341 6.54 6.24 -20.22
C ALA A 341 8.04 6.58 -20.36
N GLY A 342 8.43 7.83 -20.06
CA GLY A 342 9.77 8.36 -20.32
C GLY A 342 10.13 8.38 -21.81
N GLU A 343 11.43 8.37 -22.10
CA GLU A 343 11.96 8.55 -23.46
C GLU A 343 12.59 7.27 -24.05
N GLU A 344 12.98 6.34 -23.19
CA GLU A 344 13.68 5.11 -23.55
C GLU A 344 12.71 4.03 -24.04
N GLN A 345 13.07 3.30 -25.10
CA GLN A 345 12.27 2.18 -25.56
C GLN A 345 12.26 1.03 -24.53
N GLY A 346 11.12 0.33 -24.44
CA GLY A 346 10.98 -0.84 -23.59
C GLY A 346 11.48 -2.14 -24.22
N PRO A 347 11.48 -3.24 -23.46
CA PRO A 347 11.73 -4.57 -24.00
C PRO A 347 10.68 -4.91 -25.07
N VAL A 348 11.09 -5.69 -26.07
CA VAL A 348 10.15 -6.22 -27.07
C VAL A 348 9.46 -7.43 -26.47
N ILE A 349 8.18 -7.26 -26.09
CA ILE A 349 7.38 -8.30 -25.48
C ILE A 349 6.39 -8.83 -26.53
N ALA A 350 6.43 -10.14 -26.80
CA ALA A 350 5.44 -10.77 -27.66
C ALA A 350 4.07 -10.78 -26.97
N ASP A 351 2.99 -10.58 -27.74
CA ASP A 351 1.63 -10.47 -27.20
C ASP A 351 1.20 -11.69 -26.35
N THR A 352 1.78 -12.88 -26.63
CA THR A 352 1.53 -14.14 -25.89
C THR A 352 2.23 -14.22 -24.54
N ASP A 353 3.34 -13.50 -24.37
CA ASP A 353 4.21 -13.58 -23.19
C ASP A 353 3.98 -12.40 -22.23
N ALA A 354 3.25 -11.38 -22.72
CA ALA A 354 3.02 -10.14 -22.02
C ALA A 354 2.27 -10.28 -20.68
N PRO A 355 1.25 -11.16 -20.53
CA PRO A 355 0.64 -11.40 -19.21
C PRO A 355 1.63 -11.93 -18.17
N GLU A 356 2.49 -12.87 -18.54
CA GLU A 356 3.49 -13.43 -17.63
C GLU A 356 4.51 -12.38 -17.20
N CYS A 357 4.94 -11.55 -18.14
CA CYS A 357 5.87 -10.45 -17.87
C CYS A 357 5.25 -9.40 -16.94
N ALA A 358 3.98 -9.07 -17.12
CA ALA A 358 3.23 -8.18 -16.24
C ALA A 358 3.07 -8.76 -14.83
N SER A 359 2.69 -10.03 -14.68
CA SER A 359 2.56 -10.67 -13.37
C SER A 359 3.89 -10.81 -12.63
N ALA A 360 5.02 -10.96 -13.34
CA ALA A 360 6.33 -10.88 -12.73
C ALA A 360 6.61 -9.47 -12.16
N ALA A 361 6.36 -8.43 -12.95
CA ALA A 361 6.51 -7.04 -12.51
C ALA A 361 5.61 -6.73 -11.29
N LEU A 362 4.36 -7.21 -11.28
CA LEU A 362 3.44 -7.09 -10.15
C LEU A 362 4.04 -7.66 -8.85
N GLY A 363 4.70 -8.83 -8.92
CA GLY A 363 5.37 -9.43 -7.77
C GLY A 363 6.46 -8.53 -7.17
N GLY A 364 7.22 -7.83 -8.02
CA GLY A 364 8.19 -6.82 -7.58
C GLY A 364 7.52 -5.65 -6.87
N LEU A 365 6.45 -5.10 -7.47
CA LEU A 365 5.70 -3.96 -6.91
C LEU A 365 5.04 -4.28 -5.57
N ILE A 366 4.53 -5.50 -5.37
CA ILE A 366 3.95 -5.94 -4.09
C ILE A 366 4.98 -5.88 -2.95
N ALA A 367 6.25 -6.05 -3.26
CA ALA A 367 7.36 -5.93 -2.31
C ALA A 367 8.04 -4.54 -2.34
N ASP A 368 7.40 -3.53 -2.95
CA ASP A 368 7.91 -2.17 -3.17
C ASP A 368 9.27 -2.14 -3.90
N ARG A 369 9.56 -3.17 -4.71
CA ARG A 369 10.72 -3.18 -5.61
C ARG A 369 10.33 -2.53 -6.93
N ARG A 370 10.86 -1.33 -7.15
CA ARG A 370 10.59 -0.48 -8.32
C ARG A 370 11.68 -0.61 -9.35
N GLU A 371 11.83 -1.83 -9.84
CA GLU A 371 12.84 -2.18 -10.83
C GLU A 371 12.31 -1.91 -12.24
N VAL A 372 13.18 -1.37 -13.09
CA VAL A 372 12.87 -1.18 -14.51
C VAL A 372 12.78 -2.54 -15.18
N LEU A 373 11.69 -2.79 -15.91
CA LEU A 373 11.52 -4.05 -16.63
C LEU A 373 12.42 -4.08 -17.87
N THR A 374 13.54 -4.81 -17.79
CA THR A 374 14.52 -4.94 -18.88
C THR A 374 14.38 -6.21 -19.70
N SER A 375 13.72 -7.23 -19.15
CA SER A 375 13.53 -8.55 -19.76
C SER A 375 12.30 -9.24 -19.19
N CYS A 376 11.72 -10.16 -19.94
CA CYS A 376 10.61 -10.99 -19.51
C CYS A 376 11.06 -12.40 -19.09
N PRO A 377 10.32 -13.08 -18.22
CA PRO A 377 10.62 -14.47 -17.85
C PRO A 377 10.69 -15.44 -19.03
N ALA A 378 10.04 -15.13 -20.16
CA ALA A 378 10.04 -15.94 -21.37
C ALA A 378 11.33 -15.80 -22.22
N ASP A 379 12.20 -14.83 -21.92
CA ASP A 379 13.39 -14.52 -22.72
C ASP A 379 14.52 -15.55 -22.55
N ALA A 380 14.50 -16.34 -21.47
CA ALA A 380 15.49 -17.38 -21.22
C ALA A 380 14.97 -18.49 -20.31
N LEU A 381 15.53 -19.69 -20.45
CA LEU A 381 15.35 -20.77 -19.49
C LEU A 381 16.36 -20.62 -18.35
N SER A 382 15.88 -20.48 -17.11
CA SER A 382 16.75 -20.36 -15.95
C SER A 382 17.42 -21.69 -15.57
N SER A 383 18.49 -21.62 -14.78
CA SER A 383 19.16 -22.80 -14.21
C SER A 383 18.23 -23.61 -13.30
N GLU A 384 17.41 -22.92 -12.51
CA GLU A 384 16.49 -23.51 -11.56
C GLU A 384 15.41 -24.32 -12.31
N ASP A 385 14.83 -23.70 -13.34
CA ASP A 385 13.81 -24.31 -14.20
C ASP A 385 14.38 -25.48 -15.00
N SER A 386 15.62 -25.35 -15.50
CA SER A 386 16.33 -26.46 -16.15
C SER A 386 16.45 -27.67 -15.23
N GLY A 387 16.87 -27.47 -13.97
CA GLY A 387 16.95 -28.54 -12.99
C GLY A 387 15.60 -29.18 -12.67
N SER A 388 14.54 -28.37 -12.58
CA SER A 388 13.17 -28.84 -12.35
C SER A 388 12.66 -29.71 -13.51
N LEU A 389 12.91 -29.32 -14.76
CA LEU A 389 12.52 -30.09 -15.94
C LEU A 389 13.30 -31.40 -16.07
N VAL A 390 14.60 -31.41 -15.77
CA VAL A 390 15.41 -32.64 -15.73
C VAL A 390 14.83 -33.63 -14.74
N LYS A 391 14.54 -33.18 -13.51
CA LYS A 391 13.97 -34.02 -12.45
C LYS A 391 12.57 -34.54 -12.80
N LEU A 392 11.76 -33.74 -13.49
CA LEU A 392 10.46 -34.18 -14.01
C LEU A 392 10.61 -35.33 -15.02
N VAL A 393 11.53 -35.23 -15.97
CA VAL A 393 11.77 -36.28 -16.96
C VAL A 393 12.33 -37.54 -16.31
N GLU A 394 13.26 -37.42 -15.35
CA GLU A 394 13.78 -38.53 -14.56
C GLU A 394 12.67 -39.23 -13.75
N PHE A 395 11.79 -38.46 -13.12
CA PHE A 395 10.62 -38.99 -12.41
C PHE A 395 9.72 -39.80 -13.35
N LEU A 396 9.43 -39.27 -14.54
CA LEU A 396 8.64 -39.95 -15.57
C LEU A 396 9.33 -41.22 -16.08
N ALA A 397 10.65 -41.22 -16.23
CA ALA A 397 11.41 -42.41 -16.62
C ALA A 397 11.26 -43.53 -15.59
N GLY A 398 11.20 -43.21 -14.30
CA GLY A 398 10.89 -44.16 -13.23
C GLY A 398 9.50 -44.78 -13.36
N ARG A 399 8.51 -44.04 -13.90
CA ARG A 399 7.13 -44.51 -14.13
C ARG A 399 6.98 -45.30 -15.45
N LYS A 400 7.93 -45.18 -16.38
CA LYS A 400 7.98 -45.92 -17.66
C LYS A 400 6.72 -45.76 -18.53
N PRO A 401 6.30 -44.54 -18.90
CA PRO A 401 5.32 -44.36 -19.97
C PRO A 401 5.87 -44.92 -21.29
N SER A 402 4.98 -45.25 -22.23
CA SER A 402 5.40 -45.75 -23.56
C SER A 402 6.07 -44.65 -24.39
N ALA A 403 5.69 -43.39 -24.17
CA ALA A 403 6.27 -42.20 -24.80
C ALA A 403 5.87 -40.93 -24.03
N LEU A 404 6.57 -39.84 -24.31
CA LEU A 404 6.21 -38.50 -23.91
C LEU A 404 5.59 -37.75 -25.09
N THR A 405 4.50 -37.03 -24.87
CA THR A 405 4.02 -35.98 -25.78
C THR A 405 4.51 -34.65 -25.24
N LEU A 406 5.06 -33.79 -26.11
CA LEU A 406 5.66 -32.52 -25.72
C LEU A 406 4.96 -31.36 -26.43
N VAL A 407 4.54 -30.37 -25.65
CA VAL A 407 4.03 -29.09 -26.16
C VAL A 407 5.05 -28.00 -25.87
N GLU A 408 5.46 -27.30 -26.93
CA GLU A 408 6.40 -26.17 -26.90
C GLU A 408 5.80 -24.96 -27.64
N ASP A 409 6.47 -23.83 -27.57
CA ASP A 409 6.18 -22.65 -28.38
C ASP A 409 7.45 -22.04 -28.97
N THR A 410 7.34 -20.84 -29.54
CA THR A 410 8.44 -20.13 -30.18
C THR A 410 9.19 -19.18 -29.25
N SER A 411 8.83 -19.11 -27.97
CA SER A 411 9.56 -18.28 -27.01
C SER A 411 10.99 -18.81 -26.82
N PRO A 412 12.00 -17.96 -26.58
CA PRO A 412 13.36 -18.42 -26.31
C PRO A 412 13.43 -19.46 -25.17
N ARG A 413 12.66 -19.24 -24.08
CA ARG A 413 12.54 -20.21 -22.99
C ARG A 413 11.90 -21.52 -23.44
N GLY A 414 10.80 -21.48 -24.19
CA GLY A 414 10.08 -22.67 -24.65
C GLY A 414 10.93 -23.56 -25.56
N VAL A 415 11.66 -22.94 -26.50
CA VAL A 415 12.59 -23.64 -27.40
C VAL A 415 13.72 -24.32 -26.60
N ALA A 416 14.33 -23.59 -25.64
CA ALA A 416 15.39 -24.13 -24.80
C ALA A 416 14.88 -25.28 -23.91
N ALA A 417 13.70 -25.13 -23.30
CA ALA A 417 13.07 -26.13 -22.45
C ALA A 417 12.73 -27.39 -23.22
N ALA A 418 12.16 -27.25 -24.42
CA ALA A 418 11.79 -28.39 -25.24
C ALA A 418 13.01 -29.17 -25.75
N LYS A 419 14.10 -28.47 -26.10
CA LYS A 419 15.40 -29.10 -26.39
C LYS A 419 15.89 -29.91 -25.19
N LEU A 420 15.90 -29.31 -23.99
CA LEU A 420 16.34 -29.97 -22.76
C LEU A 420 15.51 -31.21 -22.42
N VAL A 421 14.18 -31.12 -22.55
CA VAL A 421 13.27 -32.25 -22.31
C VAL A 421 13.54 -33.39 -23.29
N ARG A 422 13.70 -33.10 -24.59
CA ARG A 422 14.02 -34.12 -25.60
C ARG A 422 15.36 -34.81 -25.33
N GLU A 423 16.41 -34.03 -25.02
CA GLU A 423 17.74 -34.57 -24.72
C GLU A 423 17.73 -35.44 -23.47
N THR A 424 17.02 -35.01 -22.42
CA THR A 424 16.91 -35.78 -21.17
C THR A 424 16.07 -37.03 -21.37
N ALA A 425 14.95 -36.94 -22.10
CA ALA A 425 14.11 -38.08 -22.42
C ALA A 425 14.88 -39.14 -23.23
N ALA A 426 15.67 -38.72 -24.22
CA ALA A 426 16.52 -39.61 -25.01
C ALA A 426 17.56 -40.33 -24.13
N ARG A 427 18.21 -39.63 -23.20
CA ARG A 427 19.15 -40.25 -22.23
C ARG A 427 18.47 -41.26 -21.32
N SER A 428 17.20 -41.03 -20.97
CA SER A 428 16.40 -41.90 -20.12
C SER A 428 15.65 -43.00 -20.88
N GLY A 429 15.84 -43.12 -22.20
CA GLY A 429 15.17 -44.13 -23.03
C GLY A 429 13.67 -43.90 -23.22
N LEU A 430 13.19 -42.67 -23.05
CA LEU A 430 11.80 -42.29 -23.28
C LEU A 430 11.63 -41.61 -24.65
N PRO A 431 10.94 -42.23 -25.61
CA PRO A 431 10.70 -41.59 -26.90
C PRO A 431 9.73 -40.42 -26.74
N VAL A 432 10.01 -39.31 -27.45
CA VAL A 432 9.09 -38.17 -27.58
C VAL A 432 8.32 -38.31 -28.89
N GLN A 433 6.99 -38.30 -28.84
CA GLN A 433 6.11 -38.51 -29.97
C GLN A 433 5.11 -37.36 -30.12
N ALA A 434 4.71 -37.08 -31.36
CA ALA A 434 3.72 -36.05 -31.65
C ALA A 434 2.29 -36.48 -31.28
N GLU A 435 1.97 -37.76 -31.43
CA GLU A 435 0.62 -38.29 -31.21
C GLU A 435 0.40 -38.74 -29.77
N ALA A 436 -0.76 -38.37 -29.22
CA ALA A 436 -1.20 -38.80 -27.90
C ALA A 436 -1.74 -40.25 -27.94
N GLY A 437 -1.23 -41.08 -27.04
CA GLY A 437 -1.69 -42.46 -26.82
C GLY A 437 -2.13 -42.73 -25.38
N PRO A 438 -2.74 -43.90 -25.10
CA PRO A 438 -3.21 -44.26 -23.76
C PRO A 438 -2.07 -44.28 -22.74
N ASN A 439 -0.94 -44.89 -23.09
CA ASN A 439 0.20 -45.08 -22.19
C ASN A 439 1.24 -43.94 -22.26
N THR A 440 0.86 -42.78 -22.77
CA THR A 440 1.76 -41.61 -22.85
C THR A 440 1.66 -40.74 -21.60
N ALA A 441 2.63 -39.83 -21.42
CA ALA A 441 2.52 -38.68 -20.51
C ALA A 441 2.64 -37.39 -21.32
N LEU A 442 1.88 -36.35 -20.97
CA LEU A 442 1.98 -35.03 -21.59
C LEU A 442 2.92 -34.14 -20.77
N ILE A 443 3.88 -33.48 -21.42
CA ILE A 443 4.70 -32.41 -20.83
C ILE A 443 4.45 -31.13 -21.61
N VAL A 444 4.16 -30.04 -20.89
CA VAL A 444 3.92 -28.72 -21.46
C VAL A 444 5.01 -27.75 -21.00
N VAL A 445 5.77 -27.20 -21.95
CA VAL A 445 6.87 -26.24 -21.71
C VAL A 445 6.73 -24.95 -22.54
N SER A 446 5.50 -24.62 -22.96
CA SER A 446 5.17 -23.35 -23.61
C SER A 446 4.92 -22.23 -22.58
N GLY A 447 4.61 -21.02 -23.05
CA GLY A 447 4.05 -19.91 -22.29
C GLY A 447 2.55 -20.10 -22.02
N TRP A 448 1.94 -19.13 -21.34
CA TRP A 448 0.62 -19.30 -20.73
C TRP A 448 -0.50 -19.61 -21.71
N ALA A 449 -0.59 -18.90 -22.84
CA ALA A 449 -1.64 -19.12 -23.83
C ALA A 449 -1.55 -20.52 -24.47
N GLY A 450 -0.32 -20.93 -24.82
CA GLY A 450 -0.06 -22.27 -25.34
C GLY A 450 -0.34 -23.35 -24.30
N GLY A 451 0.04 -23.11 -23.05
CA GLY A 451 -0.19 -24.04 -21.94
C GLY A 451 -1.66 -24.24 -21.65
N TYR A 452 -2.43 -23.16 -21.51
CA TYR A 452 -3.87 -23.21 -21.34
C TYR A 452 -4.55 -24.01 -22.45
N THR A 453 -4.23 -23.67 -23.71
CA THR A 453 -4.81 -24.35 -24.87
C THR A 453 -4.48 -25.84 -24.89
N ALA A 454 -3.24 -26.22 -24.55
CA ALA A 454 -2.83 -27.62 -24.49
C ALA A 454 -3.57 -28.41 -23.43
N MET A 455 -3.77 -27.82 -22.25
CA MET A 455 -4.45 -28.45 -21.14
C MET A 455 -5.96 -28.58 -21.38
N THR A 456 -6.61 -27.56 -21.96
CA THR A 456 -8.02 -27.67 -22.39
C THR A 456 -8.20 -28.77 -23.43
N ARG A 457 -7.33 -28.86 -24.45
CA ARG A 457 -7.39 -29.95 -25.43
C ARG A 457 -7.13 -31.33 -24.81
N ALA A 458 -6.22 -31.42 -23.84
CA ALA A 458 -5.96 -32.66 -23.13
C ALA A 458 -7.21 -33.12 -22.33
N ALA A 459 -7.89 -32.18 -21.66
CA ALA A 459 -9.15 -32.44 -20.96
C ALA A 459 -10.23 -32.97 -21.91
N GLU A 460 -10.39 -32.33 -23.07
CA GLU A 460 -11.33 -32.78 -24.11
C GLU A 460 -10.98 -34.16 -24.65
N SER A 461 -9.71 -34.42 -24.97
CA SER A 461 -9.24 -35.71 -25.47
C SER A 461 -9.51 -36.84 -24.47
N GLN A 462 -9.26 -36.61 -23.19
CA GLN A 462 -9.49 -37.59 -22.12
C GLN A 462 -10.95 -37.96 -21.93
N ARG A 463 -11.90 -37.07 -22.30
CA ARG A 463 -13.34 -37.38 -22.30
C ARG A 463 -13.74 -38.32 -23.44
N LEU A 464 -13.02 -38.29 -24.55
CA LEU A 464 -13.35 -39.05 -25.76
C LEU A 464 -12.66 -40.42 -25.78
N LYS A 465 -11.40 -40.50 -25.33
CA LYS A 465 -10.62 -41.74 -25.31
C LYS A 465 -9.58 -41.69 -24.20
N PRO A 466 -9.11 -42.85 -23.68
CA PRO A 466 -8.02 -42.86 -22.71
C PRO A 466 -6.73 -42.31 -23.37
N THR A 467 -6.35 -41.08 -23.01
CA THR A 467 -5.09 -40.44 -23.40
C THR A 467 -4.33 -39.97 -22.18
N HIS A 468 -3.00 -40.04 -22.25
CA HIS A 468 -2.11 -39.55 -21.20
C HIS A 468 -2.33 -40.19 -19.82
N GLN A 469 -2.52 -41.51 -19.74
CA GLN A 469 -2.79 -42.20 -18.47
C GLN A 469 -1.64 -42.06 -17.45
N TYR A 470 -0.44 -41.71 -17.90
CA TYR A 470 0.71 -41.45 -17.00
C TYR A 470 0.73 -40.01 -16.45
N GLY A 471 -0.24 -39.17 -16.82
CA GLY A 471 -0.47 -37.84 -16.25
C GLY A 471 -0.19 -36.69 -17.21
N LEU A 472 -0.59 -35.49 -16.77
CA LEU A 472 -0.37 -34.22 -17.44
C LEU A 472 0.60 -33.41 -16.59
N TYR A 473 1.71 -32.98 -17.18
CA TYR A 473 2.80 -32.31 -16.47
C TYR A 473 3.07 -30.93 -17.07
N LEU A 474 3.20 -29.95 -16.19
CA LEU A 474 3.42 -28.55 -16.51
C LEU A 474 4.85 -28.15 -16.14
N ALA A 475 5.45 -27.26 -16.93
CA ALA A 475 6.65 -26.55 -16.52
C ALA A 475 6.37 -25.66 -15.27
N PRO A 476 7.39 -25.34 -14.46
CA PRO A 476 7.21 -24.59 -13.22
C PRO A 476 6.44 -23.27 -13.39
N TRP A 477 6.73 -22.51 -14.45
CA TRP A 477 6.12 -21.20 -14.73
C TRP A 477 4.67 -21.26 -15.20
N LEU A 478 4.13 -22.46 -15.47
CA LEU A 478 2.73 -22.69 -15.81
C LEU A 478 1.88 -23.01 -14.57
N LEU A 479 2.45 -22.93 -13.37
CA LEU A 479 1.70 -22.97 -12.13
C LEU A 479 0.94 -21.64 -11.94
N ASN A 480 -0.27 -21.59 -12.47
CA ASN A 480 -1.26 -20.56 -12.19
C ASN A 480 -2.69 -21.13 -12.22
N GLY A 481 -3.63 -20.41 -11.64
CA GLY A 481 -5.04 -20.83 -11.53
C GLY A 481 -5.67 -21.22 -12.87
N PRO A 482 -5.71 -20.33 -13.88
CA PRO A 482 -6.37 -20.60 -15.16
C PRO A 482 -5.86 -21.85 -15.90
N ILE A 483 -4.55 -22.13 -15.85
CA ILE A 483 -3.97 -23.28 -16.55
C ILE A 483 -4.21 -24.56 -15.76
N VAL A 484 -3.92 -24.58 -14.46
CA VAL A 484 -4.08 -25.78 -13.63
C VAL A 484 -5.54 -26.22 -13.54
N ASN A 485 -6.48 -25.26 -13.46
CA ASN A 485 -7.91 -25.52 -13.37
C ASN A 485 -8.58 -25.86 -14.72
N SER A 486 -7.82 -25.94 -15.81
CA SER A 486 -8.37 -26.37 -17.11
C SER A 486 -8.51 -27.91 -17.23
N VAL A 487 -7.93 -28.66 -16.30
CA VAL A 487 -7.97 -30.13 -16.22
C VAL A 487 -8.33 -30.59 -14.82
N ALA A 488 -8.77 -31.85 -14.68
CA ALA A 488 -9.09 -32.42 -13.37
C ALA A 488 -7.86 -32.56 -12.46
N SER A 489 -6.70 -32.91 -13.03
CA SER A 489 -5.43 -32.96 -12.33
C SER A 489 -4.24 -32.70 -13.25
N SER A 490 -3.22 -32.05 -12.71
CA SER A 490 -1.93 -31.85 -13.35
C SER A 490 -0.81 -31.96 -12.32
N SER A 491 0.43 -32.05 -12.77
CA SER A 491 1.59 -32.07 -11.88
C SER A 491 2.69 -31.11 -12.33
N VAL A 492 3.39 -30.52 -11.38
CA VAL A 492 4.41 -29.49 -11.62
C VAL A 492 5.66 -29.78 -10.78
N PRO A 493 6.87 -29.67 -11.32
CA PRO A 493 8.10 -29.74 -10.53
C PRO A 493 8.37 -28.37 -9.89
N LEU A 494 8.48 -28.32 -8.56
CA LEU A 494 8.77 -27.08 -7.81
C LEU A 494 9.93 -27.31 -6.84
N ARG A 495 10.60 -26.21 -6.49
CA ARG A 495 11.72 -26.17 -5.54
C ARG A 495 11.35 -25.61 -4.17
N PHE A 496 10.08 -25.26 -4.01
CA PHE A 496 9.47 -24.79 -2.77
C PHE A 496 8.14 -25.53 -2.59
N ASP A 497 7.67 -25.66 -1.36
CA ASP A 497 6.33 -26.14 -1.08
C ASP A 497 5.35 -24.94 -1.09
N PRO A 498 4.35 -24.91 -1.99
CA PRO A 498 3.36 -23.82 -2.05
C PRO A 498 2.55 -23.63 -0.76
N ARG A 499 2.63 -24.59 0.18
CA ARG A 499 1.94 -24.57 1.47
C ARG A 499 2.80 -24.02 2.60
N GLU A 500 4.09 -23.78 2.36
CA GLU A 500 4.98 -23.17 3.35
C GLU A 500 4.69 -21.69 3.55
N GLN A 501 5.04 -21.18 4.73
CA GLN A 501 4.71 -19.82 5.17
C GLN A 501 5.10 -18.74 4.17
N VAL A 502 6.27 -18.83 3.54
CA VAL A 502 6.75 -17.82 2.59
C VAL A 502 5.90 -17.79 1.32
N ALA A 503 5.55 -18.96 0.79
CA ALA A 503 4.71 -19.10 -0.40
C ALA A 503 3.27 -18.65 -0.12
N VAL A 504 2.73 -18.97 1.05
CA VAL A 504 1.40 -18.51 1.49
C VAL A 504 1.38 -17.00 1.71
N SER A 505 2.45 -16.43 2.29
CA SER A 505 2.56 -14.98 2.52
C SER A 505 2.53 -14.21 1.21
N PHE A 506 3.22 -14.70 0.17
CA PHE A 506 3.14 -14.12 -1.17
C PHE A 506 1.73 -14.24 -1.77
N ALA A 507 1.08 -15.41 -1.67
CA ALA A 507 -0.27 -15.60 -2.18
C ALA A 507 -1.28 -14.62 -1.54
N VAL A 508 -1.18 -14.40 -0.22
CA VAL A 508 -1.98 -13.40 0.49
C VAL A 508 -1.64 -11.98 0.02
N ALA A 509 -0.34 -11.66 -0.12
CA ALA A 509 0.08 -10.33 -0.56
C ALA A 509 -0.39 -10.01 -1.98
N ALA A 510 -0.30 -10.96 -2.91
CA ALA A 510 -0.79 -10.82 -4.27
C ALA A 510 -2.32 -10.63 -4.32
N GLY A 511 -3.07 -11.50 -3.63
CA GLY A 511 -4.53 -11.39 -3.57
C GLY A 511 -5.03 -10.10 -2.91
N ASN A 512 -4.31 -9.58 -1.91
CA ASN A 512 -4.63 -8.32 -1.25
C ASN A 512 -4.28 -7.10 -2.13
N ALA A 513 -3.12 -7.11 -2.78
CA ALA A 513 -2.64 -5.99 -3.59
C ALA A 513 -3.38 -5.86 -4.92
N PHE A 514 -3.85 -6.98 -5.49
CA PHE A 514 -4.41 -7.00 -6.84
C PHE A 514 -5.78 -7.68 -6.93
N GLY A 515 -6.72 -7.30 -6.07
CA GLY A 515 -8.13 -7.62 -6.27
C GLY A 515 -8.46 -9.12 -6.31
N GLY A 516 -7.71 -9.96 -5.60
CA GLY A 516 -7.89 -11.41 -5.54
C GLY A 516 -7.04 -12.23 -6.51
N GLU A 517 -6.13 -11.60 -7.27
CA GLU A 517 -5.26 -12.28 -8.23
C GLU A 517 -4.51 -13.48 -7.62
N SER A 518 -4.50 -14.59 -8.36
CA SER A 518 -3.78 -15.80 -7.99
C SER A 518 -2.26 -15.59 -8.05
N PRO A 519 -1.47 -16.23 -7.16
CA PRO A 519 -0.02 -16.16 -7.25
C PRO A 519 0.49 -16.83 -8.53
N THR A 520 1.60 -16.30 -9.05
CA THR A 520 2.33 -16.87 -10.19
C THR A 520 3.79 -17.07 -9.81
N LEU A 521 4.48 -18.03 -10.44
CA LEU A 521 5.88 -18.29 -10.13
C LEU A 521 6.78 -17.09 -10.47
N GLY A 522 6.51 -16.40 -11.59
CA GLY A 522 7.23 -15.20 -11.99
C GLY A 522 7.05 -14.07 -10.97
N GLY A 523 5.82 -13.85 -10.50
CA GLY A 523 5.53 -12.90 -9.43
C GLY A 523 6.20 -13.28 -8.12
N PHE A 524 6.17 -14.56 -7.73
CA PHE A 524 6.80 -15.02 -6.49
C PHE A 524 8.31 -14.81 -6.48
N ARG A 525 9.00 -15.17 -7.58
CA ARG A 525 10.44 -14.93 -7.73
C ARG A 525 10.76 -13.43 -7.67
N SER A 526 9.98 -12.63 -8.38
CA SER A 526 10.13 -11.18 -8.39
C SER A 526 9.79 -10.55 -7.04
N TRP A 527 8.94 -11.19 -6.22
CA TRP A 527 8.58 -10.82 -4.84
C TRP A 527 9.66 -11.20 -3.81
N LEU A 528 10.43 -12.26 -4.06
CA LEU A 528 11.58 -12.61 -3.24
C LEU A 528 12.80 -11.74 -3.55
N GLY A 529 13.00 -11.37 -4.82
CA GLY A 529 14.20 -10.64 -5.26
C GLY A 529 15.49 -11.39 -4.86
N ASP A 530 16.45 -10.67 -4.29
CA ASP A 530 17.73 -11.26 -3.84
C ASP A 530 17.58 -12.34 -2.75
N GLN A 531 16.49 -12.32 -1.98
CA GLN A 531 16.19 -13.35 -0.97
C GLN A 531 15.79 -14.69 -1.62
N GLY A 532 15.49 -14.70 -2.93
CA GLY A 532 15.08 -15.91 -3.65
C GLY A 532 16.14 -17.02 -3.62
N ARG A 533 17.42 -16.67 -3.49
CA ARG A 533 18.53 -17.66 -3.43
C ARG A 533 18.47 -18.57 -2.20
N SER A 534 17.79 -18.18 -1.13
CA SER A 534 17.65 -19.01 0.08
C SER A 534 16.46 -19.98 0.04
N ILE A 535 15.60 -19.90 -0.99
CA ILE A 535 14.40 -20.76 -1.15
C ILE A 535 14.63 -21.81 -2.25
N ASP A 536 15.88 -21.99 -2.69
CA ASP A 536 16.28 -22.95 -3.72
C ASP A 536 16.41 -24.37 -3.13
N GLY A 537 15.27 -24.94 -2.72
CA GLY A 537 15.18 -26.30 -2.19
C GLY A 537 15.30 -27.38 -3.27
N ASP A 538 15.31 -28.64 -2.83
CA ASP A 538 15.30 -29.77 -3.75
C ASP A 538 14.02 -29.82 -4.58
N VAL A 539 14.13 -30.27 -5.84
CA VAL A 539 12.97 -30.38 -6.72
C VAL A 539 12.06 -31.51 -6.23
N GLN A 540 10.79 -31.18 -6.02
CA GLN A 540 9.72 -32.12 -5.72
C GLN A 540 8.58 -31.96 -6.74
N ILE A 541 7.94 -33.07 -7.10
CA ILE A 541 6.77 -33.08 -7.97
C ILE A 541 5.53 -32.86 -7.10
N PHE A 542 4.77 -31.82 -7.42
CA PHE A 542 3.49 -31.53 -6.79
C PHE A 542 2.36 -31.84 -7.75
N ALA A 543 1.32 -32.52 -7.26
CA ALA A 543 0.08 -32.68 -8.00
C ALA A 543 -0.90 -31.59 -7.56
N ALA A 544 -1.52 -30.94 -8.54
CA ALA A 544 -2.62 -30.02 -8.32
C ALA A 544 -3.91 -30.61 -8.89
N ALA A 545 -4.99 -30.53 -8.11
CA ALA A 545 -6.29 -31.08 -8.49
C ALA A 545 -7.42 -30.17 -8.05
N GLN A 546 -8.51 -30.19 -8.82
CA GLN A 546 -9.77 -29.50 -8.52
C GLN A 546 -10.55 -30.26 -7.44
N VAL A 547 -10.00 -30.32 -6.23
CA VAL A 547 -10.67 -30.89 -5.07
C VAL A 547 -10.66 -29.81 -3.99
N ASN A 548 -11.85 -29.30 -3.68
CA ASN A 548 -12.06 -28.43 -2.53
C ASN A 548 -11.95 -29.28 -1.26
N ALA A 549 -10.75 -29.35 -0.67
CA ALA A 549 -10.59 -29.85 0.67
C ALA A 549 -11.13 -28.79 1.65
N MET A 550 -12.38 -28.96 2.07
CA MET A 550 -13.14 -28.27 3.14
C MET A 550 -12.89 -26.76 3.32
N PRO A 551 -13.87 -25.87 3.05
CA PRO A 551 -13.77 -24.48 3.52
C PRO A 551 -13.56 -24.47 5.05
N MET A 552 -12.65 -23.61 5.53
CA MET A 552 -12.50 -23.38 6.98
C MET A 552 -13.85 -23.03 7.59
N TYR A 553 -14.15 -23.58 8.77
CA TYR A 553 -15.43 -23.29 9.42
C TYR A 553 -15.51 -21.82 9.84
N PRO A 554 -16.69 -21.18 9.77
CA PRO A 554 -16.87 -19.80 10.22
C PRO A 554 -16.35 -19.60 11.66
N GLY A 555 -15.40 -18.67 11.85
CA GLY A 555 -14.84 -18.33 13.16
C GLY A 555 -13.49 -18.96 13.51
N GLU A 556 -12.89 -19.76 12.62
CA GLU A 556 -11.51 -20.21 12.80
C GLU A 556 -10.50 -19.06 12.53
N PRO A 557 -9.42 -18.95 13.32
CA PRO A 557 -8.46 -17.86 13.17
C PRO A 557 -7.78 -17.93 11.80
N HIS A 558 -8.02 -16.90 10.99
CA HIS A 558 -7.29 -16.69 9.75
C HIS A 558 -5.79 -16.44 10.03
N ALA A 559 -4.92 -16.78 9.08
CA ALA A 559 -3.54 -16.33 9.11
C ALA A 559 -3.47 -14.81 9.31
N VAL A 560 -2.43 -14.35 10.01
CA VAL A 560 -2.26 -12.94 10.36
C VAL A 560 -2.23 -12.09 9.07
N GLY A 561 -3.13 -11.10 8.96
CA GLY A 561 -3.22 -10.18 7.82
C GLY A 561 -4.24 -10.54 6.74
N MET A 562 -5.05 -11.60 6.93
CA MET A 562 -6.13 -11.95 5.98
C MET A 562 -7.43 -11.18 6.26
N ILE A 563 -8.14 -10.79 5.19
CA ILE A 563 -9.50 -10.22 5.26
C ILE A 563 -10.49 -11.36 5.43
N ALA A 564 -11.36 -11.28 6.45
CA ALA A 564 -12.21 -12.37 6.94
C ALA A 564 -13.37 -12.78 6.00
N ASP A 565 -13.60 -12.06 4.90
CA ASP A 565 -14.73 -12.25 3.98
C ASP A 565 -14.39 -13.10 2.74
N ARG A 566 -13.14 -13.54 2.57
CA ARG A 566 -12.72 -14.28 1.37
C ARG A 566 -12.60 -15.78 1.62
N ASN A 567 -13.41 -16.55 0.88
CA ASN A 567 -13.14 -17.97 0.70
C ASN A 567 -11.78 -18.10 -0.03
N TYR A 568 -10.86 -18.95 0.46
CA TYR A 568 -9.61 -19.35 -0.23
C TYR A 568 -8.38 -18.41 -0.16
N ALA A 569 -8.35 -17.43 0.75
CA ALA A 569 -7.17 -16.57 0.92
C ALA A 569 -5.88 -17.37 1.23
N GLY A 570 -4.79 -17.09 0.48
CA GLY A 570 -3.48 -17.73 0.63
C GLY A 570 -3.28 -19.04 -0.15
N GLN A 571 -4.29 -19.50 -0.92
CA GLN A 571 -4.13 -20.66 -1.79
C GLN A 571 -3.39 -20.31 -3.09
N TRP A 572 -2.54 -21.22 -3.56
CA TRP A 572 -1.84 -21.05 -4.84
C TRP A 572 -2.71 -21.34 -6.06
N ILE A 573 -3.71 -22.20 -5.89
CA ILE A 573 -4.65 -22.60 -6.92
C ILE A 573 -6.04 -22.35 -6.37
N PRO A 574 -6.78 -21.36 -6.89
CA PRO A 574 -8.16 -21.13 -6.48
C PRO A 574 -9.00 -22.39 -6.71
N ASP A 575 -9.88 -22.71 -5.75
CA ASP A 575 -10.75 -23.89 -5.78
C ASP A 575 -10.00 -25.23 -5.98
N GLY A 576 -8.72 -25.27 -5.59
CA GLY A 576 -7.82 -26.39 -5.83
C GLY A 576 -6.94 -26.73 -4.64
N THR A 577 -6.41 -27.95 -4.66
CA THR A 577 -5.41 -28.41 -3.69
C THR A 577 -4.12 -28.77 -4.42
N ILE A 578 -2.98 -28.41 -3.82
CA ILE A 578 -1.64 -28.78 -4.30
C ILE A 578 -0.93 -29.62 -3.22
N VAL A 579 -0.45 -30.81 -3.58
CA VAL A 579 0.21 -31.75 -2.66
C VAL A 579 1.45 -32.37 -3.28
N PRO A 580 2.51 -32.63 -2.48
CA PRO A 580 3.68 -33.35 -2.97
C PRO A 580 3.33 -34.81 -3.29
N VAL A 581 3.77 -35.28 -4.45
CA VAL A 581 3.59 -36.66 -4.93
C VAL A 581 4.90 -37.40 -5.21
N SER A 582 6.03 -36.70 -5.18
CA SER A 582 7.35 -37.33 -5.08
C SER A 582 7.95 -37.10 -3.69
N THR A 583 8.83 -37.99 -3.26
CA THR A 583 9.71 -37.71 -2.11
C THR A 583 10.86 -36.83 -2.56
N VAL A 584 11.32 -35.91 -1.70
CA VAL A 584 12.63 -35.27 -1.87
C VAL A 584 13.69 -36.39 -1.82
N PRO A 585 14.47 -36.64 -2.89
CA PRO A 585 15.58 -37.58 -2.81
C PRO A 585 16.58 -37.05 -1.77
N ARG A 586 16.98 -37.89 -0.81
CA ARG A 586 18.09 -37.57 0.09
C ARG A 586 19.42 -37.56 -0.65
#